data_AF-A0A960UU76-F1
#
_entry.id   AF-A0A960UU76-F1
#
_cell.length_a   1.000
_cell.length_b   1.000
_cell.length_c   1.000
_cell.angle_alpha   90.00
_cell.angle_beta   90.00
_cell.angle_gamma   90.00
#
_symmetry.space_group_name_H-M   'P 1'
#
loop_
_entity.id
_entity.type
_entity.pdbx_description
1 polymer ?
#
loop_
_entity_poly.entity_id
_entity_poly.type
_entity_poly.pdbx_seq_one_letter_code
_entity_poly.pdbx_strand_id
1 'polypeptide(L)'
;MRFAKQMAFYSAYHQEKRNILIHVIGVPTITFSLLLVLSWVKVFEVQGIPITVAMIFTAAVLLYYFTLDFVFALTSTVLFGSLLAAAHYLSLHVDTTTGWIIFGAAQILGWGTQFYGHFVFEKDRPALFDNLFQALISAPLFVVADVYFEMGFRKHLEDQVRQILAEQGKLKSFEPANA
;
A
#
# COMPACT_ATOMS: atom_id res chain seq x y z
N MET A 1 -12.90 16.24 2.96
CA MET A 1 -13.77 15.77 1.85
C MET A 1 -13.03 15.03 0.73
N ARG A 2 -11.90 15.53 0.19
CA ARG A 2 -11.17 14.84 -0.91
C ARG A 2 -10.65 13.45 -0.51
N PHE A 3 -9.96 13.33 0.63
CA PHE A 3 -9.45 12.04 1.11
C PHE A 3 -10.56 11.02 1.35
N ALA A 4 -11.61 11.39 2.10
CA ALA A 4 -12.74 10.50 2.40
C ALA A 4 -13.38 9.89 1.15
N LYS A 5 -13.52 10.66 0.05
CA LYS A 5 -14.03 10.15 -1.23
C LYS A 5 -13.09 9.14 -1.88
N GLN A 6 -11.78 9.41 -1.87
CA GLN A 6 -10.79 8.48 -2.43
C GLN A 6 -10.68 7.20 -1.58
N MET A 7 -10.71 7.34 -0.25
CA MET A 7 -10.77 6.23 0.67
C MET A 7 -12.05 5.42 0.47
N ALA A 8 -13.22 6.04 0.33
CA ALA A 8 -14.47 5.34 0.04
C ALA A 8 -14.43 4.59 -1.29
N PHE A 9 -13.80 5.14 -2.34
CA PHE A 9 -13.58 4.38 -3.57
C PHE A 9 -12.72 3.15 -3.32
N TYR A 10 -11.62 3.27 -2.58
CA TYR A 10 -10.77 2.13 -2.24
C TYR A 10 -11.53 1.09 -1.38
N SER A 11 -12.20 1.55 -0.33
CA SER A 11 -12.97 0.72 0.59
C SER A 11 -14.15 0.04 -0.10
N ALA A 12 -14.66 0.54 -1.23
CA ALA A 12 -15.68 -0.20 -2.00
C ALA A 12 -15.21 -1.63 -2.38
N TYR A 13 -13.91 -1.83 -2.53
CA TYR A 13 -13.28 -3.11 -2.87
C TYR A 13 -12.62 -3.81 -1.67
N HIS A 14 -12.55 -3.15 -0.50
CA HIS A 14 -11.85 -3.62 0.70
C HIS A 14 -12.66 -3.25 1.96
N GLN A 15 -13.55 -4.12 2.38
CA GLN A 15 -14.36 -4.02 3.59
C GLN A 15 -14.24 -5.29 4.45
N GLU A 16 -13.86 -6.43 3.87
CA GLU A 16 -13.65 -7.69 4.56
C GLU A 16 -12.31 -7.70 5.30
N LYS A 17 -12.33 -7.99 6.61
CA LYS A 17 -11.17 -7.83 7.50
C LYS A 17 -9.98 -8.73 7.16
N ARG A 18 -10.20 -9.97 6.73
CA ARG A 18 -9.12 -10.89 6.33
C ARG A 18 -8.49 -10.42 5.03
N ASN A 19 -9.29 -9.92 4.08
CA ASN A 19 -8.74 -9.30 2.87
C ASN A 19 -7.89 -8.07 3.23
N ILE A 20 -8.38 -7.17 4.08
CA ILE A 20 -7.62 -6.00 4.53
C ILE A 20 -6.30 -6.44 5.19
N LEU A 21 -6.32 -7.45 6.08
CA LEU A 21 -5.10 -7.95 6.72
C LEU A 21 -4.08 -8.51 5.72
N ILE A 22 -4.54 -9.23 4.69
CA ILE A 22 -3.67 -9.69 3.60
C ILE A 22 -2.99 -8.51 2.92
N HIS A 23 -3.72 -7.43 2.66
CA HIS A 23 -3.17 -6.22 2.03
C HIS A 23 -2.20 -5.48 2.97
N VAL A 24 -2.46 -5.45 4.28
CA VAL A 24 -1.56 -4.88 5.30
C VAL A 24 -0.17 -5.53 5.26
N ILE A 25 -0.09 -6.81 4.92
CA ILE A 25 1.19 -7.53 4.81
C ILE A 25 1.73 -7.50 3.36
N GLY A 26 0.85 -7.71 2.38
CA GLY A 26 1.21 -7.84 0.97
C GLY A 26 1.72 -6.55 0.36
N VAL A 27 1.10 -5.40 0.68
CA VAL A 27 1.50 -4.10 0.10
C VAL A 27 2.92 -3.69 0.53
N PRO A 28 3.30 -3.74 1.82
CA PRO A 28 4.70 -3.50 2.21
C PRO A 28 5.69 -4.48 1.59
N THR A 29 5.31 -5.75 1.45
CA THR A 29 6.16 -6.79 0.85
C THR A 29 6.48 -6.50 -0.62
N ILE A 30 5.47 -6.16 -1.41
CA ILE A 30 5.60 -5.75 -2.83
C ILE A 30 6.39 -4.44 -2.93
N THR A 31 6.09 -3.47 -2.06
CA THR A 31 6.77 -2.18 -2.07
C THR A 31 8.26 -2.35 -1.78
N PHE A 32 8.62 -3.12 -0.75
CA PHE A 32 10.01 -3.42 -0.41
C PHE A 32 10.77 -4.06 -1.57
N SER A 33 10.18 -5.09 -2.18
CA SER A 33 10.84 -5.83 -3.25
C SER A 33 11.06 -4.98 -4.49
N LEU A 34 10.11 -4.10 -4.82
CA LEU A 34 10.26 -3.10 -5.88
C LEU A 34 11.39 -2.11 -5.54
N LEU A 35 11.42 -1.58 -4.32
CA LEU A 35 12.48 -0.65 -3.90
C LEU A 35 13.86 -1.31 -3.93
N LEU A 36 13.97 -2.61 -3.66
CA LEU A 36 15.23 -3.36 -3.74
C LEU A 36 15.83 -3.28 -5.14
N VAL A 37 15.06 -3.67 -6.17
CA VAL A 37 15.57 -3.67 -7.55
C VAL A 37 15.80 -2.25 -8.08
N LEU A 38 14.95 -1.29 -7.69
CA LEU A 38 15.12 0.11 -8.05
C LEU A 38 16.33 0.77 -7.37
N SER A 39 16.82 0.21 -6.25
CA SER A 39 18.00 0.72 -5.54
C SER A 39 19.30 0.48 -6.29
N TRP A 40 19.35 -0.48 -7.22
CA TRP A 40 20.52 -0.68 -8.07
C TRP A 40 20.66 0.34 -9.20
N VAL A 41 19.57 1.01 -9.58
CA VAL A 41 19.57 1.99 -10.66
C VAL A 41 19.96 3.36 -10.11
N LYS A 42 21.24 3.71 -10.27
CA LYS A 42 21.78 5.04 -9.92
C LYS A 42 21.39 6.05 -11.00
N VAL A 43 20.93 7.23 -10.57
CA VAL A 43 20.54 8.33 -11.46
C VAL A 43 21.63 9.39 -11.50
N PHE A 44 22.05 9.88 -10.34
CA PHE A 44 23.15 10.84 -10.18
C PHE A 44 23.75 10.71 -8.77
N GLU A 45 24.78 11.48 -8.48
CA GLU A 45 25.45 11.50 -7.18
C GLU A 45 25.45 12.92 -6.62
N VAL A 46 25.24 13.06 -5.31
CA VAL A 46 25.30 14.34 -4.60
C VAL A 46 26.24 14.19 -3.42
N GLN A 47 27.36 14.92 -3.42
CA GLN A 47 28.36 14.89 -2.34
C GLN A 47 28.80 13.46 -1.95
N GLY A 48 29.01 12.56 -2.93
CA GLY A 48 29.40 11.18 -2.66
C GLY A 48 28.24 10.22 -2.36
N ILE A 49 27.01 10.72 -2.26
CA ILE A 49 25.82 9.91 -1.99
C ILE A 49 25.12 9.57 -3.31
N PRO A 50 25.02 8.28 -3.69
CA PRO A 50 24.32 7.89 -4.90
C PRO A 50 22.81 8.09 -4.72
N ILE A 51 22.20 8.86 -5.61
CA ILE A 51 20.75 9.00 -5.70
C ILE A 51 20.22 7.94 -6.67
N THR A 52 19.35 7.07 -6.15
CA THR A 52 18.81 5.93 -6.90
C THR A 52 17.37 6.20 -7.36
N VAL A 53 16.89 5.42 -8.33
CA VAL A 53 15.48 5.48 -8.76
C VAL A 53 14.54 5.18 -7.61
N ALA A 54 14.91 4.27 -6.69
CA ALA A 54 14.12 3.98 -5.49
C ALA A 54 13.91 5.24 -4.62
N MET A 55 14.96 6.03 -4.41
CA MET A 55 14.88 7.27 -3.62
C MET A 55 13.94 8.30 -4.28
N ILE A 56 14.08 8.50 -5.59
CA ILE A 56 13.23 9.45 -6.34
C ILE A 56 11.77 8.98 -6.33
N PHE A 57 11.53 7.70 -6.57
CA PHE A 57 10.19 7.11 -6.54
C PHE A 57 9.54 7.28 -5.16
N THR A 58 10.23 6.89 -4.09
CA THR A 58 9.71 7.02 -2.72
C THR A 58 9.43 8.49 -2.37
N ALA A 59 10.33 9.42 -2.72
CA ALA A 59 10.12 10.84 -2.48
C ALA A 59 8.88 11.36 -3.23
N ALA A 60 8.71 11.01 -4.51
CA ALA A 60 7.55 11.43 -5.30
C ALA A 60 6.23 10.89 -4.73
N VAL A 61 6.19 9.62 -4.33
CA VAL A 61 5.01 9.00 -3.70
C VAL A 61 4.67 9.67 -2.37
N LEU A 62 5.66 9.92 -1.51
CA LEU A 62 5.43 10.57 -0.21
C LEU A 62 4.96 12.02 -0.39
N LEU A 63 5.56 12.79 -1.31
CA LEU A 63 5.08 14.13 -1.65
C LEU A 63 3.62 14.10 -2.09
N TYR A 64 3.24 13.13 -2.91
CA TYR A 64 1.84 12.93 -3.28
C TYR A 64 0.96 12.64 -2.07
N TYR A 65 1.38 11.78 -1.14
CA TYR A 65 0.62 11.48 0.09
C TYR A 65 0.42 12.69 0.98
N PHE A 66 1.41 13.58 1.10
CA PHE A 66 1.25 14.84 1.82
C PHE A 66 0.18 15.75 1.21
N THR A 67 -0.16 15.60 -0.07
CA THR A 67 -1.30 16.30 -0.69
C THR A 67 -2.67 15.68 -0.34
N LEU A 68 -2.68 14.47 0.22
CA LEU A 68 -3.89 13.72 0.53
C LEU A 68 -4.29 13.83 2.00
N ASP A 69 -3.38 13.48 2.90
CA ASP A 69 -3.58 13.56 4.35
C ASP A 69 -2.25 13.61 5.09
N PHE A 70 -2.04 14.65 5.91
CA PHE A 70 -0.77 14.86 6.61
C PHE A 70 -0.44 13.76 7.62
N VAL A 71 -1.43 13.24 8.35
CA VAL A 71 -1.21 12.26 9.43
C VAL A 71 -0.82 10.92 8.83
N PHE A 72 -1.57 10.47 7.81
CA PHE A 72 -1.24 9.21 7.13
C PHE A 72 0.08 9.32 6.35
N ALA A 73 0.36 10.47 5.72
CA ALA A 73 1.63 10.69 5.03
C ALA A 73 2.83 10.63 5.97
N LEU A 74 2.72 11.13 7.21
CA LEU A 74 3.80 11.03 8.19
C LEU A 74 4.09 9.57 8.57
N THR A 75 3.04 8.78 8.82
CA THR A 75 3.20 7.34 9.10
C THR A 75 3.76 6.59 7.89
N SER A 76 3.26 6.88 6.69
CA SER A 76 3.81 6.33 5.46
C SER A 76 5.26 6.73 5.24
N THR A 77 5.69 7.92 5.69
CA THR A 77 7.10 8.35 5.62
C THR A 77 7.99 7.44 6.45
N VAL A 78 7.59 7.13 7.69
CA VAL A 78 8.33 6.20 8.56
C VAL A 78 8.37 4.79 7.95
N LEU A 79 7.23 4.30 7.45
CA LEU A 79 7.13 2.98 6.83
C LEU A 79 7.99 2.89 5.56
N PHE A 80 7.75 3.75 4.57
CA PHE A 80 8.45 3.73 3.29
C PHE A 80 9.93 4.07 3.46
N GLY A 81 10.29 4.95 4.39
CA GLY A 81 11.67 5.23 4.74
C GLY A 81 12.38 4.00 5.29
N SER A 82 11.72 3.24 6.16
CA SER A 82 12.26 1.98 6.70
C SER A 82 12.40 0.92 5.60
N LEU A 83 11.40 0.77 4.72
CA LEU A 83 11.47 -0.15 3.59
C LEU A 83 12.57 0.23 2.61
N LEU A 84 12.73 1.52 2.30
CA LEU A 84 13.79 2.04 1.44
C LEU A 84 15.17 1.81 2.05
N ALA A 85 15.34 2.05 3.35
CA ALA A 85 16.60 1.81 4.05
C ALA A 85 16.97 0.31 4.03
N ALA A 86 16.00 -0.57 4.30
CA ALA A 86 16.21 -2.01 4.24
C ALA A 86 16.51 -2.48 2.80
N ALA A 87 15.79 -1.97 1.81
CA ALA A 87 16.00 -2.28 0.40
C ALA A 87 17.38 -1.82 -0.08
N HIS A 88 17.78 -0.61 0.28
CA HIS A 88 19.11 -0.08 -0.02
C HIS A 88 20.20 -0.91 0.65
N TYR A 89 20.08 -1.21 1.95
CA TYR A 89 21.02 -2.07 2.66
C TYR A 89 21.17 -3.41 1.94
N LEU A 90 20.05 -4.09 1.65
CA LEU A 90 20.10 -5.39 1.00
C LEU A 90 20.71 -5.29 -0.41
N SER A 91 20.41 -4.23 -1.17
CA SER A 91 20.97 -3.98 -2.51
C SER A 91 22.50 -3.92 -2.54
N LEU A 92 23.14 -3.59 -1.42
CA LEU A 92 24.59 -3.53 -1.27
C LEU A 92 25.21 -4.85 -0.78
N HIS A 93 24.41 -5.76 -0.22
CA HIS A 93 24.90 -6.94 0.51
C HIS A 93 24.50 -8.27 -0.13
N VAL A 94 23.61 -8.27 -1.13
CA VAL A 94 23.27 -9.47 -1.90
C VAL A 94 23.75 -9.34 -3.33
N ASP A 95 24.10 -10.47 -3.93
CA ASP A 95 24.35 -10.50 -5.36
C ASP A 95 23.06 -10.28 -6.15
N THR A 96 23.22 -9.84 -7.40
CA THR A 96 22.11 -9.51 -8.29
C THR A 96 21.13 -10.67 -8.49
N THR A 97 21.62 -11.90 -8.58
CA THR A 97 20.76 -13.09 -8.76
C THR A 97 19.87 -13.30 -7.54
N THR A 98 20.46 -13.28 -6.34
CA THR A 98 19.71 -13.39 -5.08
C THR A 98 18.67 -12.28 -4.94
N GLY A 99 19.02 -11.03 -5.25
CA GLY A 99 18.05 -9.93 -5.18
C GLY A 99 16.90 -10.06 -6.19
N TRP A 100 17.13 -10.57 -7.40
CA TRP A 100 16.06 -10.89 -8.34
C TRP A 100 15.17 -12.06 -7.89
N ILE A 101 15.74 -13.06 -7.20
CA ILE A 101 14.96 -14.14 -6.57
C ILE A 101 14.05 -13.58 -5.48
N ILE A 102 14.59 -12.72 -4.59
CA ILE A 102 13.80 -12.05 -3.55
C ILE A 102 12.68 -11.22 -4.18
N PHE A 103 12.99 -10.45 -5.22
CA PHE A 103 11.98 -9.70 -5.98
C PHE A 103 10.88 -10.60 -6.53
N GLY A 104 11.24 -11.64 -7.30
CA GLY A 104 10.28 -12.54 -7.92
C GLY A 104 9.40 -13.24 -6.89
N ALA A 105 9.99 -13.79 -5.82
CA ALA A 105 9.25 -14.46 -4.76
C ALA A 105 8.29 -13.51 -4.04
N ALA A 106 8.74 -12.32 -3.65
CA ALA A 106 7.91 -11.33 -2.98
C ALA A 106 6.76 -10.82 -3.88
N GLN A 107 7.01 -10.61 -5.17
CA GLN A 107 5.97 -10.20 -6.11
C GLN A 107 4.94 -11.30 -6.33
N ILE A 108 5.36 -12.54 -6.57
CA ILE A 108 4.44 -13.67 -6.79
C ILE A 108 3.58 -13.92 -5.56
N LEU A 109 4.20 -14.00 -4.37
CA LEU A 109 3.48 -14.25 -3.13
C LEU A 109 2.61 -13.06 -2.73
N GLY A 110 3.14 -11.83 -2.83
CA GLY A 110 2.42 -10.61 -2.45
C GLY A 110 1.20 -10.36 -3.34
N TRP A 111 1.34 -10.47 -4.66
CA TRP A 111 0.20 -10.31 -5.58
C TRP A 111 -0.75 -11.50 -5.49
N GLY A 112 -0.21 -12.73 -5.47
CA GLY A 112 -1.01 -13.95 -5.41
C GLY A 112 -1.92 -13.99 -4.18
N THR A 113 -1.40 -13.63 -3.01
CA THR A 113 -2.21 -13.57 -1.77
C THR A 113 -3.26 -12.45 -1.80
N GLN A 114 -2.94 -11.27 -2.32
CA GLN A 114 -3.93 -10.18 -2.45
C GLN A 114 -5.04 -10.51 -3.45
N PHE A 115 -4.71 -11.10 -4.60
CA PHE A 115 -5.74 -11.58 -5.53
C PHE A 115 -6.60 -12.68 -4.91
N TYR A 116 -5.98 -13.61 -4.18
CA TYR A 116 -6.72 -14.61 -3.41
C TYR A 116 -7.68 -13.95 -2.42
N GLY A 117 -7.23 -12.94 -1.65
CA GLY A 117 -8.07 -12.22 -0.71
C GLY A 117 -9.29 -11.56 -1.38
N HIS A 118 -9.07 -10.90 -2.52
CA HIS A 118 -10.15 -10.31 -3.31
C HIS A 118 -11.18 -11.35 -3.79
N PHE A 119 -10.70 -12.40 -4.45
CA PHE A 119 -11.62 -13.37 -5.06
C PHE A 119 -12.31 -14.29 -4.06
N VAL A 120 -11.65 -14.61 -2.94
CA VAL A 120 -12.16 -15.58 -1.94
C VAL A 120 -12.93 -14.91 -0.81
N PHE A 121 -12.38 -13.84 -0.23
CA PHE A 121 -13.01 -13.17 0.91
C PHE A 121 -13.95 -12.06 0.47
N GLU A 122 -13.51 -11.20 -0.44
CA GLU A 122 -14.36 -10.12 -0.94
C GLU A 122 -15.39 -10.56 -1.99
N LYS A 123 -15.13 -11.69 -2.65
CA LYS A 123 -15.92 -12.23 -3.76
C LYS A 123 -16.13 -11.18 -4.86
N ASP A 124 -15.11 -10.34 -5.06
CA ASP A 124 -15.14 -9.21 -5.97
C ASP A 124 -13.77 -9.07 -6.65
N ARG A 125 -13.74 -8.39 -7.79
CA ARG A 125 -12.49 -8.12 -8.49
C ARG A 125 -11.72 -6.97 -7.80
N PRO A 126 -10.38 -6.98 -7.88
CA PRO A 126 -9.57 -5.87 -7.38
C PRO A 126 -9.86 -4.53 -8.08
N ALA A 127 -9.69 -3.42 -7.34
CA ALA A 127 -9.77 -2.07 -7.89
C ALA A 127 -8.73 -1.79 -9.01
N LEU A 128 -7.70 -2.64 -9.12
CA LEU A 128 -6.66 -2.59 -10.16
C LEU A 128 -7.25 -2.53 -11.58
N PHE A 129 -8.39 -3.20 -11.80
CA PHE A 129 -9.07 -3.25 -13.09
C PHE A 129 -9.84 -1.97 -13.43
N ASP A 130 -10.11 -1.12 -12.44
CA ASP A 130 -10.92 0.09 -12.60
C ASP A 130 -10.06 1.37 -12.51
N ASN A 131 -9.04 1.39 -11.65
CA ASN A 131 -8.15 2.53 -11.50
C ASN A 131 -6.73 2.11 -11.07
N LEU A 132 -5.86 1.88 -12.06
CA LEU A 132 -4.49 1.43 -11.87
C LEU A 132 -3.67 2.40 -10.99
N PHE A 133 -3.79 3.71 -11.23
CA PHE A 133 -3.04 4.70 -10.46
C PHE A 133 -3.42 4.67 -8.99
N GLN A 134 -4.72 4.63 -8.68
CA GLN A 134 -5.17 4.55 -7.29
C GLN A 134 -4.78 3.20 -6.65
N ALA A 135 -4.89 2.11 -7.39
CA ALA A 135 -4.55 0.77 -6.91
C ALA A 135 -3.05 0.57 -6.62
N LEU A 136 -2.15 1.21 -7.39
CA LEU A 136 -0.70 1.05 -7.18
C LEU A 136 -0.09 2.17 -6.34
N ILE A 137 -0.47 3.42 -6.62
CA ILE A 137 0.15 4.58 -5.98
C ILE A 137 -0.59 4.99 -4.72
N SER A 138 -1.92 4.93 -4.66
CA SER A 138 -2.67 5.41 -3.49
C SER A 138 -2.96 4.30 -2.47
N ALA A 139 -3.07 3.05 -2.89
CA ALA A 139 -3.41 1.92 -2.02
C ALA A 139 -2.52 1.77 -0.78
N PRO A 140 -1.19 1.97 -0.82
CA PRO A 140 -0.39 1.86 0.40
C PRO A 140 -0.76 2.89 1.47
N LEU A 141 -1.19 4.10 1.08
CA LEU A 141 -1.71 5.09 2.03
C LEU A 141 -3.05 4.66 2.62
N PHE A 142 -3.93 4.06 1.81
CA PHE A 142 -5.23 3.58 2.29
C PHE A 142 -5.11 2.39 3.24
N VAL A 143 -4.16 1.50 3.00
CA VAL A 143 -3.82 0.42 3.95
C VAL A 143 -3.37 0.97 5.30
N VAL A 144 -2.59 2.05 5.32
CA VAL A 144 -2.24 2.76 6.57
C VAL A 144 -3.50 3.32 7.26
N ALA A 145 -4.44 3.89 6.48
CA ALA A 145 -5.70 4.38 7.02
C ALA A 145 -6.57 3.26 7.62
N ASP A 146 -6.65 2.10 6.98
CA ASP A 146 -7.37 0.93 7.52
C ASP A 146 -6.79 0.46 8.86
N VAL A 147 -5.46 0.42 9.00
CA VAL A 147 -4.80 0.10 10.26
C VAL A 147 -5.19 1.11 11.35
N TYR A 148 -5.24 2.41 11.01
CA TYR A 148 -5.71 3.45 11.94
C TYR A 148 -7.15 3.23 12.37
N PHE A 149 -8.05 2.92 11.43
CA PHE A 149 -9.46 2.69 11.71
C PHE A 149 -9.67 1.48 12.62
N GLU A 150 -8.97 0.37 12.36
CA GLU A 150 -9.02 -0.85 13.18
C GLU A 150 -8.46 -0.60 14.59
N MET A 151 -7.41 0.21 14.74
CA MET A 151 -6.89 0.64 16.04
C MET A 151 -7.80 1.65 16.77
N GLY A 152 -8.89 2.09 16.15
CA GLY A 152 -9.84 3.02 16.75
C GLY A 152 -9.51 4.50 16.55
N PHE A 153 -8.52 4.84 15.72
CA PHE A 153 -8.16 6.22 15.42
C PHE A 153 -8.97 6.77 14.24
N ARG A 154 -8.98 8.11 14.11
CA ARG A 154 -9.60 8.83 12.97
C ARG A 154 -11.08 8.46 12.73
N LYS A 155 -11.84 8.11 13.78
CA LYS A 155 -13.24 7.66 13.68
C LYS A 155 -14.15 8.58 12.88
N HIS A 156 -14.03 9.89 13.04
CA HIS A 156 -14.82 10.84 12.24
C HIS A 156 -14.59 10.68 10.73
N LEU A 157 -13.37 10.36 10.30
CA LEU A 157 -13.07 10.07 8.90
C LEU A 157 -13.60 8.70 8.47
N GLU A 158 -13.49 7.69 9.34
CA GLU A 158 -14.09 6.36 9.11
C GLU A 158 -15.62 6.48 8.91
N ASP A 159 -16.29 7.24 9.75
CA ASP A 159 -17.74 7.49 9.66
C ASP A 159 -18.12 8.18 8.36
N GLN A 160 -17.34 9.18 7.93
CA GLN A 160 -17.54 9.83 6.62
C GLN A 160 -17.39 8.83 5.46
N VAL A 161 -16.39 7.94 5.52
CA VAL A 161 -16.18 6.91 4.50
C VAL A 161 -17.36 5.95 4.46
N ARG A 162 -17.83 5.47 5.63
CA ARG A 162 -19.00 4.60 5.75
C ARG A 162 -20.28 5.26 5.22
N GLN A 163 -20.48 6.54 5.53
CA GLN A 163 -21.62 7.30 5.01
C GLN A 163 -21.58 7.37 3.48
N ILE A 164 -20.43 7.70 2.88
CA ILE A 164 -20.26 7.77 1.42
C ILE A 164 -20.54 6.39 0.78
N LEU A 165 -20.05 5.30 1.39
CA LEU A 165 -20.31 3.94 0.91
C LEU A 165 -21.80 3.59 0.97
N ALA A 166 -22.48 3.96 2.06
CA ALA A 166 -23.91 3.72 2.22
C ALA A 166 -24.74 4.50 1.19
N GLU A 167 -24.43 5.79 0.98
CA GLU A 167 -25.06 6.64 -0.03
C GLU A 167 -24.88 6.09 -1.46
N GLN A 168 -23.77 5.39 -1.72
CA GLN A 168 -23.48 4.73 -3.00
C GLN A 168 -24.06 3.31 -3.12
N GLY A 169 -24.70 2.77 -2.07
CA GLY A 169 -25.16 1.39 -2.03
C GLY A 169 -24.03 0.35 -2.09
N LYS A 170 -22.81 0.74 -1.70
CA LYS A 170 -21.61 -0.10 -1.75
C LYS A 170 -21.16 -0.61 -0.38
N LEU A 171 -21.83 -0.20 0.70
CA LEU A 171 -21.53 -0.71 2.03
C LEU A 171 -21.95 -2.19 2.13
N LYS A 172 -20.98 -3.09 2.33
CA LYS A 172 -21.19 -4.53 2.43
C LYS A 172 -21.44 -4.92 3.88
N SER A 173 -22.35 -5.87 4.09
CA SER A 173 -22.50 -6.56 5.37
C SER A 173 -21.81 -7.92 5.27
N PHE A 174 -20.78 -8.14 6.08
CA PHE A 174 -20.22 -9.49 6.25
C PHE A 174 -20.90 -10.12 7.45
N GLU A 175 -21.41 -11.34 7.29
CA GLU A 175 -21.80 -12.14 8.45
C GLU A 175 -20.56 -12.31 9.34
N PRO A 176 -20.67 -12.07 10.67
CA PRO A 176 -19.58 -12.40 11.56
C PRO A 176 -19.27 -13.89 11.37
N ALA A 177 -18.00 -14.22 11.09
CA ALA A 177 -17.57 -15.60 11.13
C ALA A 177 -17.93 -16.13 12.52
N ASN A 178 -18.80 -17.15 12.56
CA ASN A 178 -19.30 -17.74 13.80
C ASN A 178 -18.15 -17.89 14.80
N ALA A 179 -18.30 -17.22 15.95
CA ALA A 179 -17.35 -17.23 17.05
C ALA A 179 -17.15 -18.64 17.62
#